data_AF-D3EPJ4-F1
#
_entry.id   AF-D3EPJ4-F1
#
_cell.length_a   1.000
_cell.length_b   1.000
_cell.length_c   1.000
_cell.angle_alpha   90.00
_cell.angle_beta   90.00
_cell.angle_gamma   90.00
#
_symmetry.space_group_name_H-M   'P 1'
#
loop_
_entity.id
_entity.type
_entity.pdbx_description
1 polymer ?
#
loop_
_entity_poly.entity_id
_entity_poly.type
_entity_poly.pdbx_seq_one_letter_code
_entity_poly.pdbx_strand_id
1 'polypeptide(L)'
;MPFYRLIILIFGLSLILGLIIWLVNSIYQLYIQISFTAPLLANILIFLITGISGFLIYTWAFYYNKLFARKFDSKYKENYLSKFTNRKKISLQDVKLIIDRVKNIKNKALKQSLLKRSKEIIDDLDRQEFKVILFGKGSVGKTSLINSLVGEVIGQVNSSMGTTKIGVSYRIKLKGLSSKVLITDTPGILEMGLKGEKRGKLAKQLSLQSDLLLFIVDNDLSQSEYQFLKFINSLGKKVLLIFNKIDLYSQKDRIKILNSLKNKTTNLLFVEDVILISANPQNRQLEMIQKVDLSPSINTLIRKIVIILRAEGQELISKNIITKSQRLEKEASQIIDSQRGKQSNKVINQYQWVTAGVVLVNPLPFFDMLATAAVNTQMIVEIGQVYECKLSSDEGKELALSLGKTLIGLQITKGAVEVLGKILQLNISSFLVGKVLQSVTVAYLTRIAGQSFVEYFSNNQSWGKGGIKEVVQRNFQLNKQDMFLKNFVEDAILKIINPLRDNLKSTDKKKLDKDEW
;
A
#
# COMPACT_ATOMS: atom_id res chain seq x y z
N MET A 1 12.55 -27.25 34.15
CA MET A 1 13.90 -27.85 34.10
C MET A 1 13.83 -29.21 34.78
N PRO A 2 14.53 -30.24 34.29
CA PRO A 2 14.47 -31.55 34.91
C PRO A 2 15.12 -31.52 36.31
N PHE A 3 14.54 -32.25 37.26
CA PHE A 3 14.87 -32.24 38.70
C PHE A 3 16.37 -32.47 38.98
N TYR A 4 17.03 -33.32 38.19
CA TYR A 4 18.48 -33.57 38.31
C TYR A 4 19.34 -32.32 38.06
N ARG A 5 18.91 -31.38 37.19
CA ARG A 5 19.65 -30.13 36.95
C ARG A 5 19.54 -29.16 38.12
N LEU A 6 18.41 -29.17 38.84
CA LEU A 6 18.23 -28.34 40.03
C LEU A 6 19.11 -28.86 41.18
N ILE A 7 19.19 -30.18 41.36
CA ILE A 7 20.08 -30.82 42.33
C ILE A 7 21.55 -30.50 42.02
N ILE A 8 21.99 -30.64 40.77
CA ILE A 8 23.37 -30.30 40.37
C ILE A 8 23.69 -28.82 40.63
N LEU A 9 22.73 -27.92 40.38
CA LEU A 9 22.91 -26.48 40.62
C LEU A 9 23.00 -26.16 42.11
N ILE A 10 22.14 -26.76 42.94
CA ILE A 10 22.15 -26.56 44.39
C ILE A 10 23.42 -27.16 45.01
N PHE A 11 23.82 -28.36 44.57
CA PHE A 11 25.04 -29.02 45.04
C PHE A 11 26.29 -28.25 44.60
N GLY A 12 26.32 -27.76 43.36
CA GLY A 12 27.40 -26.92 42.85
C GLY A 12 27.50 -25.58 43.59
N LEU A 13 26.37 -24.93 43.87
CA LEU A 13 26.33 -23.67 44.61
C LEU A 13 26.74 -23.85 46.08
N SER A 14 26.34 -24.95 46.70
CA SER A 14 26.77 -25.34 48.05
C SER A 14 28.27 -25.61 48.12
N LEU A 15 28.82 -26.32 47.12
CA LEU A 15 30.26 -26.62 47.03
C LEU A 15 31.09 -25.35 46.82
N ILE A 16 30.63 -24.43 45.99
CA ILE A 16 31.26 -23.11 45.81
C ILE A 16 31.24 -22.31 47.12
N LEU A 17 30.09 -22.28 47.81
CA LEU A 17 29.98 -21.59 49.11
C LEU A 17 30.94 -22.19 50.14
N GLY A 18 31.03 -23.52 50.21
CA GLY A 18 31.93 -24.24 51.11
C GLY A 18 33.39 -23.92 50.84
N LEU A 19 33.80 -23.88 49.56
CA LEU A 19 35.16 -23.51 49.16
C LEU A 19 35.50 -22.06 49.52
N ILE A 20 34.54 -21.14 49.36
CA ILE A 20 34.73 -19.72 49.74
C ILE A 20 34.93 -19.61 51.26
N ILE A 21 34.09 -20.25 52.07
CA ILE A 21 34.21 -20.22 53.53
C ILE A 21 35.56 -20.81 53.98
N TRP A 22 35.95 -21.94 53.39
CA TRP A 22 37.24 -22.58 53.68
C TRP A 22 38.43 -21.67 53.33
N LEU A 23 38.38 -21.00 52.18
CA LEU A 23 39.43 -20.09 51.72
C LEU A 23 39.53 -18.85 52.62
N VAL A 24 38.40 -18.26 53.00
CA VAL A 24 38.37 -17.12 53.94
C VAL A 24 38.95 -17.53 55.30
N ASN A 25 38.57 -18.69 55.82
CA ASN A 25 39.09 -19.19 57.08
C ASN A 25 40.61 -19.48 57.02
N SER A 26 41.08 -20.05 55.91
CA SER A 26 42.51 -20.34 55.71
C SER A 26 43.35 -19.05 55.66
N ILE A 27 42.85 -18.02 54.96
CA ILE A 27 43.48 -16.70 54.91
C ILE A 27 43.48 -16.03 56.30
N TYR A 28 42.38 -16.15 57.06
CA TYR A 28 42.27 -15.60 58.41
C TYR A 28 43.26 -16.25 59.39
N GLN A 29 43.39 -17.58 59.36
CA GLN A 29 44.35 -18.31 60.18
C GLN A 29 45.80 -17.93 59.84
N LEU A 30 46.11 -17.84 58.55
CA LEU A 30 47.42 -17.41 58.07
C LEU A 30 47.72 -15.97 58.50
N TYR A 31 46.73 -15.08 58.45
CA TYR A 31 46.84 -13.72 58.95
C TYR A 31 47.16 -13.68 60.45
N ILE A 32 46.44 -14.44 61.28
CA ILE A 32 46.70 -14.48 62.73
C ILE A 32 48.13 -14.95 63.02
N GLN A 33 48.57 -16.05 62.39
CA GLN A 33 49.91 -16.62 62.59
C GLN A 33 51.04 -15.64 62.20
N ILE A 34 50.87 -14.93 61.08
CA ILE A 34 51.85 -13.94 60.61
C ILE A 34 51.76 -12.64 61.41
N SER A 35 50.57 -12.21 61.82
CA SER A 35 50.39 -10.97 62.61
C SER A 35 51.09 -11.02 63.96
N PHE A 36 51.20 -12.22 64.55
CA PHE A 36 51.88 -12.43 65.82
C PHE A 36 53.41 -12.34 65.70
N THR A 37 53.98 -12.75 64.56
CA THR A 37 55.43 -12.83 64.36
C THR A 37 56.01 -11.63 63.59
N ALA A 38 55.27 -11.11 62.62
CA ALA A 38 55.68 -10.01 61.76
C ALA A 38 54.45 -9.18 61.31
N PRO A 39 54.01 -8.19 62.12
CA PRO A 39 52.80 -7.41 61.83
C PRO A 39 52.88 -6.62 60.52
N LEU A 40 54.07 -6.19 60.09
CA LEU A 40 54.27 -5.53 58.80
C LEU A 40 53.99 -6.45 57.61
N LEU A 41 54.38 -7.74 57.68
CA LEU A 41 54.09 -8.72 56.63
C LEU A 41 52.60 -9.03 56.54
N ALA A 42 51.91 -9.10 57.69
CA ALA A 42 50.48 -9.36 57.74
C ALA A 42 49.67 -8.25 57.04
N ASN A 43 50.07 -6.99 57.20
CA ASN A 43 49.44 -5.85 56.53
C ASN A 43 49.70 -5.86 55.01
N ILE A 44 50.90 -6.26 54.58
CA ILE A 44 51.22 -6.43 53.14
C ILE A 44 50.31 -7.50 52.52
N LEU A 45 50.05 -8.59 53.24
CA LEU A 45 49.20 -9.68 52.77
C LEU A 45 47.74 -9.23 52.58
N ILE A 46 47.19 -8.42 53.50
CA ILE A 46 45.87 -7.80 53.34
C ILE A 46 45.83 -6.87 52.11
N PHE A 47 46.85 -6.03 51.94
CA PHE A 47 46.92 -5.11 50.81
C PHE A 47 46.97 -5.86 49.46
N LEU A 48 47.67 -6.99 49.42
CA LEU A 48 47.78 -7.82 48.23
C LEU A 48 46.45 -8.51 47.89
N ILE A 49 45.76 -9.05 48.90
CA ILE A 49 44.44 -9.70 48.71
C ILE A 49 43.37 -8.69 48.29
N THR A 50 43.34 -7.51 48.90
CA THR A 50 42.41 -6.43 48.53
C THR A 50 42.68 -5.90 47.13
N GLY A 51 43.96 -5.73 46.76
CA GLY A 51 44.39 -5.37 45.42
C GLY A 51 43.95 -6.39 44.35
N ILE A 52 44.18 -7.68 44.58
CA ILE A 52 43.78 -8.75 43.65
C ILE A 52 42.25 -8.80 43.50
N SER A 53 41.52 -8.70 44.61
CA SER A 53 40.06 -8.71 44.61
C SER A 53 39.50 -7.51 43.84
N GLY A 54 40.05 -6.31 44.06
CA GLY A 54 39.71 -5.11 43.31
C GLY A 54 40.00 -5.24 41.82
N PHE A 55 41.14 -5.83 41.44
CA PHE A 55 41.50 -6.08 40.05
C PHE A 55 40.54 -7.07 39.37
N LEU A 56 40.14 -8.14 40.06
CA LEU A 56 39.15 -9.11 39.55
C LEU A 56 37.77 -8.47 39.36
N ILE A 57 37.32 -7.63 40.29
CA ILE A 57 36.06 -6.90 40.16
C ILE A 57 36.13 -5.91 38.99
N TYR A 58 37.24 -5.18 38.85
CA TYR A 58 37.45 -4.24 37.75
C TYR A 58 37.47 -4.93 36.39
N THR A 59 38.22 -6.04 36.26
CA THR A 59 38.28 -6.82 35.01
C THR A 59 36.95 -7.46 34.65
N TRP A 60 36.21 -7.97 35.64
CA TRP A 60 34.85 -8.48 35.45
C TRP A 60 33.88 -7.36 35.01
N ALA A 61 33.89 -6.21 35.69
CA ALA A 61 33.06 -5.06 35.32
C ALA A 61 33.41 -4.54 33.91
N PHE A 62 34.70 -4.50 33.55
CA PHE A 62 35.18 -4.13 32.22
C PHE A 62 34.70 -5.10 31.14
N TYR A 63 34.82 -6.42 31.35
CA TYR A 63 34.35 -7.42 30.39
C TYR A 63 32.83 -7.50 30.33
N TYR A 64 32.13 -7.36 31.46
CA TYR A 64 30.67 -7.29 31.51
C TYR A 64 30.16 -6.08 30.73
N ASN A 65 30.74 -4.89 30.93
CA ASN A 65 30.43 -3.72 30.10
C ASN A 65 30.82 -3.95 28.64
N LYS A 66 31.93 -4.61 28.31
CA LYS A 66 32.32 -4.86 26.91
C LYS A 66 31.40 -5.87 26.20
N LEU A 67 30.88 -6.87 26.91
CA LEU A 67 29.97 -7.90 26.38
C LEU A 67 28.50 -7.46 26.37
N PHE A 68 28.06 -6.67 27.35
CA PHE A 68 26.66 -6.24 27.49
C PHE A 68 26.40 -4.77 27.13
N ALA A 69 27.39 -3.88 27.22
CA ALA A 69 27.31 -2.57 26.56
C ALA A 69 27.65 -2.77 25.08
N ARG A 70 26.67 -3.25 24.31
CA ARG A 70 26.60 -2.90 22.89
C ARG A 70 26.65 -1.37 22.84
N LYS A 71 27.81 -0.79 22.54
CA LYS A 71 27.87 0.53 21.90
C LYS A 71 27.02 0.41 20.64
N PHE A 72 25.75 0.81 20.75
CA PHE A 72 24.92 1.00 19.59
C PHE A 72 25.60 2.11 18.81
N ASP A 73 26.17 1.72 17.69
CA ASP A 73 27.13 2.49 16.92
C ASP A 73 26.49 3.83 16.50
N SER A 74 27.04 4.93 16.99
CA SER A 74 26.60 6.30 16.69
C SER A 74 26.48 6.52 15.17
N LYS A 75 27.37 5.89 14.42
CA LYS A 75 27.47 5.94 12.96
C LYS A 75 26.30 5.23 12.25
N TYR A 76 25.73 4.19 12.86
CA TYR A 76 24.51 3.53 12.37
C TYR A 76 23.29 4.43 12.55
N LYS A 77 23.17 5.11 13.70
CA LYS A 77 22.06 6.03 13.96
C LYS A 77 22.07 7.23 12.98
N GLU A 78 23.25 7.76 12.69
CA GLU A 78 23.45 8.91 11.80
C GLU A 78 23.16 8.59 10.32
N ASN A 79 23.65 7.46 9.80
CA ASN A 79 23.36 7.00 8.44
C ASN A 79 21.88 6.64 8.21
N TYR A 80 21.17 6.17 9.23
CA TYR A 80 19.75 5.84 9.12
C TYR A 80 18.85 7.09 9.24
N LEU A 81 19.17 8.02 10.13
CA LEU A 81 18.49 9.31 10.23
C LEU A 81 18.64 10.15 8.95
N SER A 82 19.82 10.14 8.33
CA SER A 82 20.06 10.79 7.04
C SER A 82 19.27 10.12 5.90
N LYS A 83 19.24 8.77 5.84
CA LYS A 83 18.43 8.02 4.87
C LYS A 83 16.93 8.26 5.05
N PHE A 84 16.44 8.31 6.29
CA PHE A 84 15.03 8.60 6.58
C PHE A 84 14.65 10.03 6.22
N THR A 85 15.45 11.03 6.62
CA THR A 85 15.19 12.44 6.25
C THR A 85 15.23 12.65 4.75
N ASN A 86 16.12 11.96 4.03
CA ASN A 86 16.15 12.00 2.57
C ASN A 86 14.90 11.34 1.95
N ARG A 87 14.48 10.17 2.45
CA ARG A 87 13.22 9.51 2.01
C ARG A 87 11.99 10.35 2.32
N LYS A 88 11.93 11.00 3.49
CA LYS A 88 10.85 11.92 3.87
C LYS A 88 10.75 13.09 2.88
N LYS A 89 11.88 13.70 2.52
CA LYS A 89 11.93 14.78 1.52
C LYS A 89 11.43 14.32 0.16
N ILE A 90 11.87 13.14 -0.31
CA ILE A 90 11.41 12.55 -1.58
C ILE A 90 9.90 12.31 -1.53
N SER A 91 9.38 11.65 -0.50
CA SER A 91 7.94 11.40 -0.35
C SER A 91 7.11 12.68 -0.26
N LEU A 92 7.61 13.74 0.37
CA LEU A 92 6.96 15.06 0.37
C LEU A 92 6.88 15.66 -1.03
N GLN A 93 7.95 15.54 -1.81
CA GLN A 93 7.99 16.03 -3.19
C GLN A 93 7.03 15.25 -4.08
N ASP A 94 7.00 13.92 -3.96
CA ASP A 94 6.06 13.05 -4.67
C ASP A 94 4.60 13.42 -4.36
N VAL A 95 4.27 13.60 -3.08
CA VAL A 95 2.91 13.98 -2.66
C VAL A 95 2.53 15.37 -3.17
N LYS A 96 3.46 16.33 -3.20
CA LYS A 96 3.21 17.66 -3.80
C LYS A 96 2.88 17.57 -5.28
N LEU A 97 3.65 16.77 -6.05
CA LEU A 97 3.36 16.52 -7.46
C LEU A 97 1.97 15.89 -7.66
N ILE A 98 1.59 14.95 -6.80
CA ILE A 98 0.25 14.35 -6.82
C ILE A 98 -0.82 15.41 -6.54
N ILE A 99 -0.62 16.28 -5.54
CA ILE A 99 -1.55 17.37 -5.21
C ILE A 99 -1.78 18.28 -6.42
N ASP A 100 -0.70 18.67 -7.10
CA ASP A 100 -0.81 19.52 -8.28
C ASP A 100 -1.58 18.85 -9.42
N ARG A 101 -1.35 17.55 -9.67
CA ARG A 101 -2.16 16.77 -10.62
C ARG A 101 -3.62 16.68 -10.21
N VAL A 102 -3.90 16.44 -8.93
CA VAL A 102 -5.27 16.33 -8.38
C VAL A 102 -6.05 17.64 -8.53
N LYS A 103 -5.39 18.81 -8.54
CA LYS A 103 -6.07 20.09 -8.77
C LYS A 103 -6.81 20.15 -10.11
N ASN A 104 -6.35 19.41 -11.12
CA ASN A 104 -6.94 19.39 -12.47
C ASN A 104 -8.18 18.47 -12.58
N ILE A 105 -8.51 17.71 -11.54
CA ILE A 105 -9.69 16.83 -11.53
C ILE A 105 -10.98 17.66 -11.51
N LYS A 106 -11.83 17.48 -12.53
CA LYS A 106 -13.09 18.24 -12.68
C LYS A 106 -14.15 17.89 -11.63
N ASN A 107 -14.26 16.62 -11.23
CA ASN A 107 -15.23 16.18 -10.22
C ASN A 107 -14.83 16.72 -8.84
N LYS A 108 -15.59 17.69 -8.32
CA LYS A 108 -15.32 18.38 -7.04
C LYS A 108 -15.26 17.41 -5.84
N ALA A 109 -16.18 16.44 -5.77
CA ALA A 109 -16.23 15.50 -4.64
C ALA A 109 -15.01 14.55 -4.62
N LEU A 110 -14.61 14.02 -5.78
CA LEU A 110 -13.40 13.20 -5.91
C LEU A 110 -12.13 14.01 -5.66
N LYS A 111 -12.07 15.23 -6.20
CA LYS A 111 -10.95 16.16 -5.95
C LYS A 111 -10.78 16.43 -4.46
N GLN A 112 -11.86 16.77 -3.76
CA GLN A 112 -11.83 17.02 -2.31
C GLN A 112 -11.41 15.78 -1.51
N SER A 113 -11.89 14.58 -1.89
CA SER A 113 -11.53 13.35 -1.17
C SER A 113 -10.05 13.00 -1.33
N LEU A 114 -9.48 13.16 -2.54
CA LEU A 114 -8.05 12.95 -2.80
C LEU A 114 -7.18 14.01 -2.13
N LEU A 115 -7.58 15.28 -2.17
CA LEU A 115 -6.88 16.36 -1.46
C LEU A 115 -6.87 16.12 0.06
N LYS A 116 -8.00 15.69 0.64
CA LYS A 116 -8.05 15.32 2.06
C LYS A 116 -7.05 14.20 2.38
N ARG A 117 -7.02 13.13 1.58
CA ARG A 117 -6.06 12.02 1.77
C ARG A 117 -4.61 12.48 1.59
N SER A 118 -4.34 13.36 0.62
CA SER A 118 -2.99 13.91 0.42
C SER A 118 -2.52 14.70 1.65
N LYS A 119 -3.42 15.50 2.26
CA LYS A 119 -3.16 16.21 3.50
C LYS A 119 -2.91 15.25 4.65
N GLU A 120 -3.71 14.20 4.78
CA GLU A 120 -3.48 13.13 5.78
C GLU A 120 -2.08 12.48 5.61
N ILE A 121 -1.58 12.30 4.37
CA ILE A 121 -0.23 11.78 4.12
C ILE A 121 0.85 12.78 4.53
N ILE A 122 0.65 14.08 4.28
CA ILE A 122 1.58 15.14 4.72
C ILE A 122 1.61 15.23 6.24
N ASP A 123 0.45 15.23 6.89
CA ASP A 123 0.34 15.19 8.35
C ASP A 123 1.03 13.92 8.91
N ASP A 124 0.90 12.80 8.19
CA ASP A 124 1.57 11.53 8.50
C ASP A 124 3.09 11.54 8.22
N LEU A 125 3.60 12.43 7.37
CA LEU A 125 5.02 12.66 7.13
C LEU A 125 5.63 13.51 8.25
N ASP A 126 4.86 14.47 8.77
CA ASP A 126 5.28 15.39 9.82
C ASP A 126 5.11 14.84 11.23
N ARG A 127 4.25 13.84 11.43
CA ARG A 127 4.13 13.16 12.71
C ARG A 127 5.45 12.46 13.08
N GLN A 128 5.88 12.65 14.33
CA GLN A 128 6.89 11.81 14.99
C GLN A 128 6.24 10.62 15.74
N GLU A 129 5.06 10.19 15.26
CA GLU A 129 4.22 9.19 15.91
C GLU A 129 4.25 7.87 15.15
N PHE A 130 4.51 6.78 15.87
CA PHE A 130 4.43 5.41 15.37
C PHE A 130 3.04 4.84 15.67
N LYS A 131 2.30 4.49 14.61
CA LYS A 131 0.90 4.02 14.73
C LYS A 131 0.83 2.52 14.92
N VAL A 132 0.32 2.08 16.06
CA VAL A 132 0.04 0.68 16.41
C VAL A 132 -1.45 0.46 16.41
N ILE A 133 -1.93 -0.56 15.69
CA ILE A 133 -3.36 -0.88 15.64
C ILE A 133 -3.59 -2.30 16.13
N LEU A 134 -4.59 -2.46 17.01
CA LEU A 134 -4.96 -3.74 17.60
C LEU A 134 -6.13 -4.35 16.84
N PHE A 135 -5.99 -5.60 16.43
CA PHE A 135 -7.04 -6.43 15.85
C PHE A 135 -7.25 -7.68 16.71
N GLY A 136 -8.45 -8.26 16.65
CA GLY A 136 -8.83 -9.42 17.45
C GLY A 136 -10.35 -9.54 17.55
N LYS A 137 -10.87 -10.73 17.87
CA LYS A 137 -12.30 -10.91 18.17
C LYS A 137 -12.72 -10.05 19.36
N GLY A 138 -14.01 -9.87 19.57
CA GLY A 138 -14.47 -9.22 20.79
C GLY A 138 -14.08 -10.07 21.98
N SER A 139 -14.00 -9.41 23.13
CA SER A 139 -13.67 -10.04 24.41
C SER A 139 -12.29 -10.72 24.52
N VAL A 140 -11.43 -10.74 23.49
CA VAL A 140 -10.04 -11.26 23.59
C VAL A 140 -9.11 -10.39 24.44
N GLY A 141 -9.59 -9.23 24.92
CA GLY A 141 -8.85 -8.34 25.82
C GLY A 141 -8.03 -7.22 25.16
N LYS A 142 -8.45 -6.72 23.98
CA LYS A 142 -7.82 -5.57 23.30
C LYS A 142 -7.80 -4.31 24.16
N THR A 143 -8.97 -3.91 24.66
CA THR A 143 -9.13 -2.72 25.50
C THR A 143 -8.40 -2.90 26.84
N SER A 144 -8.42 -4.09 27.43
CA SER A 144 -7.62 -4.42 28.61
C SER A 144 -6.12 -4.24 28.35
N LEU A 145 -5.62 -4.73 27.20
CA LEU A 145 -4.22 -4.53 26.83
C LEU A 145 -3.86 -3.05 26.67
N ILE A 146 -4.73 -2.25 26.05
CA ILE A 146 -4.50 -0.81 25.94
C ILE A 146 -4.42 -0.17 27.32
N ASN A 147 -5.36 -0.47 28.22
CA ASN A 147 -5.37 0.08 29.57
C ASN A 147 -4.10 -0.29 30.33
N SER A 148 -3.64 -1.54 30.22
CA SER A 148 -2.41 -2.00 30.87
C SER A 148 -1.16 -1.36 30.25
N LEU A 149 -1.11 -1.19 28.92
CA LEU A 149 -0.03 -0.45 28.25
C LEU A 149 0.00 1.03 28.66
N VAL A 150 -1.16 1.66 28.85
CA VAL A 150 -1.25 3.04 29.33
C VAL A 150 -0.83 3.13 30.80
N GLY A 151 -1.26 2.18 31.63
CA GLY A 151 -0.95 2.13 33.06
C GLY A 151 0.51 1.83 33.39
N GLU A 152 1.17 0.94 32.65
CA GLU A 152 2.60 0.65 32.85
C GLU A 152 3.53 1.75 32.30
N VAL A 153 3.08 2.57 31.35
CA VAL A 153 3.93 3.52 30.61
C VAL A 153 3.78 4.98 31.09
N ILE A 154 3.12 5.26 32.22
CA ILE A 154 2.77 6.62 32.66
C ILE A 154 3.91 7.63 32.50
N GLY A 155 3.65 8.59 31.62
CA GLY A 155 4.47 9.74 31.27
C GLY A 155 3.70 10.62 30.30
N GLN A 156 2.54 11.12 30.74
CA GLN A 156 1.56 11.96 30.02
C GLN A 156 0.69 11.24 28.99
N VAL A 157 -0.56 10.96 29.38
CA VAL A 157 -1.68 10.70 28.47
C VAL A 157 -2.28 12.06 28.12
N ASN A 158 -2.04 12.54 26.90
CA ASN A 158 -2.84 13.65 26.38
C ASN A 158 -4.13 13.04 25.81
N SER A 159 -5.26 13.50 26.34
CA SER A 159 -6.67 13.24 25.96
C SER A 159 -6.91 12.46 24.67
N SER A 160 -7.91 11.57 24.68
CA SER A 160 -8.46 10.90 23.49
C SER A 160 -8.70 11.91 22.37
N MET A 161 -7.90 11.83 21.30
CA MET A 161 -8.04 12.76 20.18
C MET A 161 -9.17 12.28 19.28
N GLY A 162 -10.40 12.50 19.73
CA GLY A 162 -11.62 12.21 19.00
C GLY A 162 -11.94 10.74 18.79
N THR A 163 -13.23 10.43 18.76
CA THR A 163 -13.73 9.24 18.09
C THR A 163 -13.66 9.50 16.58
N THR A 164 -12.58 9.08 15.93
CA THR A 164 -12.77 8.66 14.53
C THR A 164 -13.90 7.64 14.57
N LYS A 165 -14.87 7.69 13.63
CA LYS A 165 -16.04 6.79 13.51
C LYS A 165 -15.71 5.27 13.47
N ILE A 166 -14.46 4.90 13.76
CA ILE A 166 -13.73 3.70 13.42
C ILE A 166 -12.88 3.19 14.62
N GLY A 167 -12.65 3.97 15.69
CA GLY A 167 -11.87 3.53 16.86
C GLY A 167 -11.40 4.66 17.81
N VAL A 168 -10.96 4.30 19.03
CA VAL A 168 -10.39 5.22 20.04
C VAL A 168 -8.87 5.14 20.00
N SER A 169 -8.18 6.28 19.95
CA SER A 169 -6.71 6.31 19.90
C SER A 169 -6.08 6.91 21.17
N TYR A 170 -4.99 6.31 21.62
CA TYR A 170 -4.26 6.64 22.84
C TYR A 170 -2.81 6.96 22.51
N ARG A 171 -2.31 8.11 22.99
CA ARG A 171 -0.89 8.48 22.84
C ARG A 171 -0.10 8.03 24.06
N ILE A 172 0.97 7.29 23.80
CA ILE A 172 1.85 6.75 24.83
C ILE A 172 3.28 7.20 24.54
N LYS A 173 3.98 7.66 25.58
CA LYS A 173 5.40 8.02 25.51
C LYS A 173 6.25 6.97 26.23
N LEU A 174 6.90 6.12 25.46
CA LEU A 174 7.81 5.11 26.02
C LEU A 174 9.10 5.77 26.52
N LYS A 175 9.54 5.44 27.75
CA LYS A 175 10.79 5.96 28.32
C LYS A 175 11.99 5.61 27.43
N GLY A 176 12.82 6.61 27.10
CA GLY A 176 14.01 6.42 26.26
C GLY A 176 13.73 6.29 24.75
N LEU A 177 12.57 6.75 24.28
CA LEU A 177 12.25 6.96 22.86
C LEU A 177 11.80 8.40 22.63
N SER A 178 12.26 9.02 21.55
CA SER A 178 11.82 10.36 21.12
C SER A 178 10.47 10.34 20.43
N SER A 179 10.13 9.22 19.77
CA SER A 179 8.87 9.03 19.05
C SER A 179 7.73 8.67 19.98
N LYS A 180 6.56 9.29 19.76
CA LYS A 180 5.32 8.93 20.46
C LYS A 180 4.71 7.68 19.81
N VAL A 181 4.06 6.83 20.59
CA VAL A 181 3.31 5.68 20.05
C VAL A 181 1.82 6.02 20.10
N LEU A 182 1.15 5.94 18.96
CA LEU A 182 -0.30 6.09 18.88
C LEU A 182 -0.93 4.69 18.78
N ILE A 183 -1.69 4.30 19.79
CA ILE A 183 -2.37 3.00 19.84
C ILE A 183 -3.85 3.19 19.54
N THR A 184 -4.37 2.52 18.51
CA THR A 184 -5.80 2.59 18.15
C THR A 184 -6.51 1.29 18.49
N ASP A 185 -7.58 1.38 19.28
CA ASP A 185 -8.52 0.28 19.51
C ASP A 185 -9.47 0.16 18.31
N THR A 186 -9.63 -1.06 17.80
CA THR A 186 -10.59 -1.34 16.73
C THR A 186 -11.77 -2.14 17.27
N PRO A 187 -12.98 -1.57 17.29
CA PRO A 187 -14.12 -2.27 17.87
C PRO A 187 -14.46 -3.50 17.02
N GLY A 188 -14.37 -4.69 17.63
CA GLY A 188 -15.00 -5.94 17.18
C GLY A 188 -14.86 -6.34 15.70
N ILE A 189 -13.85 -5.86 14.96
CA ILE A 189 -13.75 -6.04 13.49
C ILE A 189 -13.75 -7.52 13.07
N LEU A 190 -13.44 -8.45 13.98
CA LEU A 190 -13.45 -9.89 13.74
C LEU A 190 -14.73 -10.63 14.21
N GLU A 191 -15.73 -9.98 14.81
CA GLU A 191 -16.97 -10.66 15.25
C GLU A 191 -18.02 -10.79 14.12
N MET A 192 -18.38 -12.05 13.87
CA MET A 192 -19.33 -12.67 12.94
C MET A 192 -20.07 -11.86 11.86
N GLY A 193 -19.92 -12.33 10.61
CA GLY A 193 -20.91 -12.26 9.53
C GLY A 193 -20.35 -11.81 8.17
N LEU A 194 -20.57 -12.62 7.12
CA LEU A 194 -20.34 -12.33 5.69
C LEU A 194 -21.25 -11.20 5.14
N LYS A 195 -21.53 -10.14 5.91
CA LYS A 195 -21.87 -8.81 5.34
C LYS A 195 -20.56 -8.11 4.93
N GLY A 196 -19.81 -8.84 4.11
CA GLY A 196 -18.34 -8.97 4.12
C GLY A 196 -17.54 -7.88 3.41
N GLU A 197 -18.18 -6.86 2.84
CA GLU A 197 -17.45 -5.86 2.06
C GLU A 197 -17.10 -4.60 2.87
N LYS A 198 -18.04 -4.04 3.64
CA LYS A 198 -17.82 -2.77 4.37
C LYS A 198 -16.83 -2.92 5.52
N ARG A 199 -16.92 -4.00 6.30
CA ARG A 199 -15.99 -4.27 7.42
C ARG A 199 -14.62 -4.74 6.92
N GLY A 200 -14.56 -5.52 5.83
CA GLY A 200 -13.30 -5.86 5.16
C GLY A 200 -12.60 -4.61 4.60
N LYS A 201 -13.33 -3.69 3.98
CA LYS A 201 -12.82 -2.37 3.54
C LYS A 201 -12.29 -1.55 4.72
N LEU A 202 -13.00 -1.54 5.85
CA LEU A 202 -12.59 -0.86 7.07
C LEU A 202 -11.30 -1.45 7.67
N ALA A 203 -11.26 -2.77 7.84
CA ALA A 203 -10.10 -3.50 8.35
C ALA A 203 -8.88 -3.28 7.45
N LYS A 204 -9.08 -3.32 6.13
CA LYS A 204 -8.06 -2.97 5.14
C LYS A 204 -7.60 -1.53 5.35
N GLN A 205 -8.50 -0.57 5.43
CA GLN A 205 -8.16 0.85 5.60
C GLN A 205 -7.34 1.10 6.87
N LEU A 206 -7.74 0.53 8.00
CA LEU A 206 -7.01 0.63 9.26
C LEU A 206 -5.64 -0.06 9.17
N SER A 207 -5.58 -1.28 8.65
CA SER A 207 -4.32 -2.00 8.47
C SER A 207 -3.32 -1.19 7.63
N LEU A 208 -3.82 -0.45 6.63
CA LEU A 208 -3.00 0.44 5.81
C LEU A 208 -2.57 1.72 6.53
N GLN A 209 -3.30 2.16 7.54
CA GLN A 209 -2.90 3.30 8.37
C GLN A 209 -1.84 2.94 9.41
N SER A 210 -1.76 1.68 9.83
CA SER A 210 -0.80 1.19 10.83
C SER A 210 0.65 1.14 10.33
N ASP A 211 1.58 1.36 11.24
CA ASP A 211 3.01 1.07 11.09
C ASP A 211 3.34 -0.32 11.69
N LEU A 212 2.61 -0.73 12.74
CA LEU A 212 2.65 -2.06 13.38
C LEU A 212 1.23 -2.56 13.70
N LEU A 213 1.00 -3.86 13.49
CA LEU A 213 -0.25 -4.52 13.84
C LEU A 213 -0.06 -5.48 15.01
N LEU A 214 -0.96 -5.41 16.00
CA LEU A 214 -1.07 -6.40 17.06
C LEU A 214 -2.33 -7.23 16.82
N PHE A 215 -2.16 -8.51 16.49
CA PHE A 215 -3.28 -9.43 16.31
C PHE A 215 -3.46 -10.25 17.57
N ILE A 216 -4.55 -10.03 18.30
CA ILE A 216 -4.77 -10.56 19.64
C ILE A 216 -5.75 -11.72 19.57
N VAL A 217 -5.34 -12.82 20.18
CA VAL A 217 -6.12 -14.05 20.37
C VAL A 217 -6.08 -14.43 21.84
N ASP A 218 -7.11 -15.10 22.34
CA ASP A 218 -7.15 -15.66 23.69
C ASP A 218 -7.16 -17.18 23.72
N ASN A 219 -7.06 -17.83 22.55
CA ASN A 219 -7.05 -19.28 22.36
C ASN A 219 -6.19 -19.62 21.13
N ASP A 220 -6.17 -20.90 20.76
CA ASP A 220 -5.65 -21.31 19.46
C ASP A 220 -6.43 -20.63 18.30
N LEU A 221 -5.77 -20.41 17.17
CA LEU A 221 -6.33 -19.70 16.02
C LEU A 221 -7.51 -20.48 15.41
N SER A 222 -8.67 -19.81 15.33
CA SER A 222 -9.77 -20.29 14.50
C SER A 222 -9.48 -20.07 13.02
N GLN A 223 -10.21 -20.78 12.14
CA GLN A 223 -10.06 -20.63 10.69
C GLN A 223 -10.27 -19.18 10.21
N SER A 224 -11.29 -18.50 10.74
CA SER A 224 -11.57 -17.10 10.43
C SER A 224 -10.45 -16.14 10.87
N GLU A 225 -9.86 -16.35 12.04
CA GLU A 225 -8.72 -15.55 12.51
C GLU A 225 -7.48 -15.80 11.66
N TYR A 226 -7.22 -17.05 11.28
CA TYR A 226 -6.11 -17.41 10.41
C TYR A 226 -6.23 -16.75 9.03
N GLN A 227 -7.42 -16.79 8.41
CA GLN A 227 -7.65 -16.13 7.12
C GLN A 227 -7.48 -14.62 7.22
N PHE A 228 -7.95 -14.00 8.31
CA PHE A 228 -7.74 -12.58 8.53
C PHE A 228 -6.26 -12.24 8.74
N LEU A 229 -5.54 -13.04 9.53
CA LEU A 229 -4.11 -12.90 9.76
C LEU A 229 -3.33 -12.99 8.44
N LYS A 230 -3.67 -13.96 7.59
CA LYS A 230 -3.10 -14.10 6.24
C LYS A 230 -3.40 -12.86 5.38
N PHE A 231 -4.62 -12.33 5.44
CA PHE A 231 -5.01 -11.13 4.73
C PHE A 231 -4.17 -9.91 5.17
N ILE A 232 -4.09 -9.61 6.47
CA ILE A 232 -3.31 -8.46 6.95
C ILE A 232 -1.81 -8.62 6.68
N ASN A 233 -1.28 -9.85 6.76
CA ASN A 233 0.11 -10.13 6.44
C ASN A 233 0.41 -9.90 4.94
N SER A 234 -0.52 -10.25 4.04
CA SER A 234 -0.38 -9.99 2.60
C SER A 234 -0.35 -8.49 2.24
N LEU A 235 -0.75 -7.60 3.15
CA LEU A 235 -0.56 -6.15 2.99
C LEU A 235 0.90 -5.70 3.20
N GLY A 236 1.81 -6.62 3.53
CA GLY A 236 3.24 -6.36 3.73
C GLY A 236 3.55 -5.57 5.01
N LYS A 237 2.63 -5.61 5.98
CA LYS A 237 2.73 -4.94 7.29
C LYS A 237 3.41 -5.85 8.31
N LYS A 238 4.16 -5.27 9.24
CA LYS A 238 4.70 -6.01 10.39
C LYS A 238 3.55 -6.34 11.34
N VAL A 239 3.42 -7.62 11.71
CA VAL A 239 2.36 -8.13 12.58
C VAL A 239 2.99 -8.86 13.77
N LEU A 240 2.49 -8.60 14.98
CA LEU A 240 2.77 -9.41 16.17
C LEU A 240 1.50 -10.18 16.54
N LEU A 241 1.64 -11.49 16.74
CA LEU A 241 0.57 -12.35 17.23
C LEU A 241 0.63 -12.38 18.76
N ILE A 242 -0.44 -11.93 19.41
CA ILE A 242 -0.50 -11.76 20.86
C ILE A 242 -1.46 -12.80 21.43
N PHE A 243 -0.94 -13.79 22.15
CA PHE A 243 -1.73 -14.73 22.92
C PHE A 243 -1.99 -14.15 24.31
N ASN A 244 -3.21 -13.64 24.52
CA ASN A 244 -3.67 -13.00 25.74
C ASN A 244 -4.44 -13.96 26.66
N LYS A 245 -4.67 -13.53 27.91
CA LYS A 245 -5.36 -14.30 28.97
C LYS A 245 -4.66 -15.59 29.35
N ILE A 246 -3.33 -15.63 29.26
CA ILE A 246 -2.56 -16.84 29.58
C ILE A 246 -2.77 -17.31 31.03
N ASP A 247 -3.14 -16.40 31.94
CA ASP A 247 -3.53 -16.69 33.33
C ASP A 247 -4.65 -17.74 33.44
N LEU A 248 -5.53 -17.81 32.43
CA LEU A 248 -6.61 -18.81 32.37
C LEU A 248 -6.13 -20.21 31.98
N TYR A 249 -4.86 -20.39 31.62
CA TYR A 249 -4.34 -21.69 31.17
C TYR A 249 -3.33 -22.25 32.15
N SER A 250 -3.32 -23.56 32.32
CA SER A 250 -2.24 -24.26 33.02
C SER A 250 -0.93 -24.11 32.23
N GLN A 251 0.22 -24.27 32.89
CA GLN A 251 1.51 -24.18 32.19
C GLN A 251 1.62 -25.17 31.01
N LYS A 252 1.06 -26.38 31.16
CA LYS A 252 1.03 -27.39 30.10
C LYS A 252 0.21 -26.92 28.89
N ASP A 253 -0.96 -26.34 29.14
CA ASP A 253 -1.85 -25.89 28.06
C ASP A 253 -1.29 -24.65 27.35
N ARG A 254 -0.67 -23.72 28.09
CA ARG A 254 0.03 -22.56 27.51
C ARG A 254 1.07 -23.00 26.47
N ILE A 255 1.87 -24.01 26.79
CA ILE A 255 2.93 -24.53 25.90
C ILE A 255 2.30 -25.20 24.66
N LYS A 256 1.25 -26.01 24.85
CA LYS A 256 0.53 -26.65 23.74
C LYS A 256 -0.04 -25.63 22.76
N ILE A 257 -0.77 -24.63 23.27
CA ILE A 257 -1.39 -23.58 22.45
C ILE A 257 -0.30 -22.76 21.76
N LEU A 258 0.76 -22.36 22.47
CA LEU A 258 1.87 -21.62 21.87
C LEU A 258 2.52 -22.37 20.70
N ASN A 259 2.77 -23.66 20.85
CA ASN A 259 3.35 -24.48 19.78
C ASN A 259 2.38 -24.61 18.60
N SER A 260 1.08 -24.78 18.86
CA SER A 260 0.05 -24.78 17.80
C SER A 260 0.04 -23.46 17.03
N LEU A 261 0.02 -22.33 17.74
CA LEU A 261 0.04 -20.98 17.15
C LEU A 261 1.29 -20.77 16.29
N LYS A 262 2.47 -21.13 16.80
CA LYS A 262 3.74 -21.04 16.06
C LYS A 262 3.70 -21.90 14.80
N ASN A 263 3.33 -23.17 14.91
CA ASN A 263 3.27 -24.10 13.78
C ASN A 263 2.29 -23.63 12.68
N LYS A 264 1.10 -23.14 13.08
CA LYS A 264 0.12 -22.61 12.13
C LYS A 264 0.60 -21.33 11.44
N THR A 265 1.47 -20.55 12.09
CA THR A 265 1.90 -19.24 11.59
C THR A 265 3.32 -19.18 11.04
N THR A 266 4.06 -20.31 11.00
CA THR A 266 5.45 -20.39 10.50
C THR A 266 5.64 -19.76 9.11
N ASN A 267 4.65 -19.88 8.22
CA ASN A 267 4.72 -19.33 6.86
C ASN A 267 4.22 -17.88 6.74
N LEU A 268 3.75 -17.29 7.85
CA LEU A 268 3.17 -15.95 7.89
C LEU A 268 4.01 -14.99 8.74
N LEU A 269 4.46 -15.45 9.91
CA LEU A 269 5.11 -14.65 10.93
C LEU A 269 6.42 -15.32 11.38
N PHE A 270 7.34 -14.51 11.89
CA PHE A 270 8.50 -15.03 12.60
C PHE A 270 8.07 -15.64 13.94
N VAL A 271 8.76 -16.70 14.37
CA VAL A 271 8.45 -17.42 15.61
C VAL A 271 8.56 -16.49 16.83
N GLU A 272 9.45 -15.51 16.78
CA GLU A 272 9.71 -14.50 17.81
C GLU A 272 8.65 -13.38 17.83
N ASP A 273 7.75 -13.34 16.86
CA ASP A 273 6.65 -12.37 16.77
C ASP A 273 5.35 -12.92 17.39
N VAL A 274 5.38 -14.13 17.96
CA VAL A 274 4.30 -14.72 18.77
C VAL A 274 4.59 -14.51 20.26
N ILE A 275 3.77 -13.69 20.93
CA ILE A 275 4.02 -13.18 22.28
C ILE A 275 2.89 -13.56 23.22
N LEU A 276 3.25 -14.06 24.40
CA LEU A 276 2.30 -14.38 25.47
C LEU A 276 2.18 -13.20 26.42
N ILE A 277 0.95 -12.86 26.79
CA ILE A 277 0.65 -11.81 27.77
C ILE A 277 -0.53 -12.19 28.66
N SER A 278 -0.62 -11.54 29.82
CA SER A 278 -1.88 -11.39 30.54
C SER A 278 -2.13 -9.90 30.77
N ALA A 279 -3.06 -9.33 30.00
CA ALA A 279 -3.37 -7.91 30.11
C ALA A 279 -4.15 -7.56 31.38
N ASN A 280 -5.05 -8.45 31.83
CA ASN A 280 -5.89 -8.23 33.01
C ASN A 280 -6.08 -9.59 33.72
N PRO A 281 -5.13 -10.02 34.56
CA PRO A 281 -5.18 -11.30 35.22
C PRO A 281 -6.43 -11.44 36.09
N GLN A 282 -7.17 -12.54 35.96
CA GLN A 282 -8.35 -12.78 36.79
C GLN A 282 -7.98 -13.60 38.04
N ASN A 283 -8.62 -13.27 39.17
CA ASN A 283 -8.49 -14.06 40.39
C ASN A 283 -9.24 -15.39 40.20
N ARG A 284 -8.50 -16.48 40.01
CA ARG A 284 -9.07 -17.82 40.17
C ARG A 284 -9.02 -18.17 41.64
N GLN A 285 -10.18 -18.48 42.22
CA GLN A 285 -10.28 -19.36 43.39
C GLN A 285 -9.78 -20.75 42.99
N LEU A 286 -8.47 -20.91 42.85
CA LEU A 286 -7.83 -22.22 42.89
C LEU A 286 -7.50 -22.46 44.35
N GLU A 287 -8.02 -23.56 44.88
CA GLU A 287 -7.79 -23.99 46.25
C GLU A 287 -6.29 -23.98 46.58
N MET A 288 -5.95 -23.18 47.59
CA MET A 288 -4.80 -23.25 48.47
C MET A 288 -3.38 -22.87 47.95
N ILE A 289 -2.86 -21.80 48.59
CA ILE A 289 -1.49 -21.53 49.09
C ILE A 289 -0.53 -20.61 48.30
N GLN A 290 -0.74 -20.25 47.04
CA GLN A 290 0.12 -19.25 46.39
C GLN A 290 -0.60 -17.92 46.14
N LYS A 291 -0.06 -16.83 46.72
CA LYS A 291 -0.38 -15.46 46.30
C LYS A 291 -0.06 -15.34 44.81
N VAL A 292 -1.09 -15.42 43.97
CA VAL A 292 -0.94 -15.17 42.53
C VAL A 292 -0.78 -13.66 42.38
N ASP A 293 0.34 -13.24 41.77
CA ASP A 293 0.53 -11.84 41.40
C ASP A 293 -0.52 -11.46 40.35
N LEU A 294 -1.43 -10.56 40.73
CA LEU A 294 -2.50 -10.05 39.88
C LEU A 294 -2.02 -8.88 38.99
N SER A 295 -0.72 -8.61 38.96
CA SER A 295 -0.15 -7.59 38.08
C SER A 295 -0.19 -8.01 36.60
N PRO A 296 -0.53 -7.09 35.68
CA PRO A 296 -0.48 -7.37 34.25
C PRO A 296 0.90 -7.85 33.78
N SER A 297 0.93 -8.97 33.06
CA SER A 297 2.15 -9.51 32.47
C SER A 297 2.24 -9.11 30.99
N ILE A 298 2.65 -7.87 30.73
CA ILE A 298 2.78 -7.31 29.36
C ILE A 298 4.20 -6.84 29.00
N ASN A 299 5.14 -6.93 29.94
CA ASN A 299 6.52 -6.46 29.78
C ASN A 299 7.25 -7.05 28.55
N THR A 300 7.00 -8.33 28.23
CA THR A 300 7.57 -8.98 27.03
C THR A 300 7.13 -8.29 25.75
N LEU A 301 5.86 -7.90 25.65
CA LEU A 301 5.31 -7.16 24.51
C LEU A 301 5.91 -5.75 24.43
N ILE A 302 5.97 -5.02 25.56
CA ILE A 302 6.57 -3.69 25.61
C ILE A 302 8.02 -3.73 25.10
N ARG A 303 8.83 -4.67 25.59
CA ARG A 303 10.22 -4.86 25.14
C ARG A 303 10.30 -5.12 23.64
N LYS A 304 9.44 -6.00 23.10
CA LYS A 304 9.41 -6.28 21.66
C LYS A 304 9.06 -5.03 20.85
N ILE A 305 8.03 -4.28 21.26
CA ILE A 305 7.64 -3.02 20.60
C ILE A 305 8.79 -2.01 20.63
N VAL A 306 9.48 -1.85 21.77
CA VAL A 306 10.65 -0.98 21.89
C VAL A 306 11.79 -1.42 20.96
N ILE A 307 12.07 -2.72 20.86
CA ILE A 307 13.07 -3.27 19.94
C ILE A 307 12.73 -2.92 18.49
N ILE A 308 11.48 -3.17 18.07
CA ILE A 308 11.01 -2.86 16.71
C ILE A 308 11.08 -1.36 16.44
N LEU A 309 10.64 -0.53 17.38
CA LEU A 309 10.69 0.93 17.25
C LEU A 309 12.12 1.45 17.06
N ARG A 310 13.08 0.88 17.79
CA ARG A 310 14.50 1.27 17.71
C ARG A 310 15.19 0.76 16.44
N ALA A 311 14.89 -0.47 16.04
CA ALA A 311 15.55 -1.12 14.91
C ALA A 311 14.93 -0.74 13.55
N GLU A 312 13.60 -0.69 13.48
CA GLU A 312 12.83 -0.66 12.23
C GLU A 312 11.79 0.47 12.18
N GLY A 313 11.54 1.19 13.28
CA GLY A 313 10.41 2.12 13.40
C GLY A 313 10.34 3.17 12.28
N GLN A 314 11.48 3.80 11.97
CA GLN A 314 11.58 4.78 10.87
C GLN A 314 11.34 4.15 9.49
N GLU A 315 11.86 2.94 9.27
CA GLU A 315 11.67 2.22 8.02
C GLU A 315 10.21 1.83 7.80
N LEU A 316 9.54 1.33 8.85
CA LEU A 316 8.12 0.99 8.80
C LEU A 316 7.24 2.21 8.49
N ILE A 317 7.54 3.36 9.11
CA ILE A 317 6.85 4.63 8.81
C ILE A 317 7.09 5.04 7.35
N SER A 318 8.35 5.06 6.87
CA SER A 318 8.65 5.40 5.48
C SER A 318 7.96 4.48 4.49
N LYS A 319 8.02 3.16 4.71
CA LYS A 319 7.36 2.16 3.86
C LYS A 319 5.85 2.40 3.80
N ASN A 320 5.24 2.70 4.93
CA ASN A 320 3.82 3.01 5.01
C ASN A 320 3.46 4.25 4.17
N ILE A 321 4.20 5.34 4.34
CA ILE A 321 3.98 6.59 3.62
C ILE A 321 4.16 6.42 2.11
N ILE A 322 5.23 5.75 1.67
CA ILE A 322 5.48 5.46 0.25
C ILE A 322 4.30 4.66 -0.33
N THR A 323 3.87 3.62 0.37
CA THR A 323 2.74 2.78 -0.08
C THR A 323 1.44 3.58 -0.18
N LYS A 324 1.17 4.49 0.76
CA LYS A 324 0.00 5.38 0.70
C LYS A 324 0.08 6.35 -0.48
N SER A 325 1.26 6.94 -0.70
CA SER A 325 1.50 7.92 -1.77
C SER A 325 1.34 7.29 -3.14
N GLN A 326 1.95 6.12 -3.39
CA GLN A 326 1.82 5.38 -4.65
C GLN A 326 0.37 4.99 -4.97
N ARG A 327 -0.42 4.62 -3.96
CA ARG A 327 -1.83 4.29 -4.16
C ARG A 327 -2.67 5.52 -4.47
N LEU A 328 -2.40 6.63 -3.78
CA LEU A 328 -3.05 7.90 -4.07
C LEU A 328 -2.72 8.36 -5.50
N GLU A 329 -1.47 8.24 -5.93
CA GLU A 329 -1.05 8.53 -7.30
C GLU A 329 -1.80 7.66 -8.30
N LYS A 330 -1.82 6.33 -8.10
CA LYS A 330 -2.52 5.42 -8.99
C LYS A 330 -4.01 5.74 -9.11
N GLU A 331 -4.67 6.02 -8.00
CA GLU A 331 -6.10 6.41 -7.97
C GLU A 331 -6.33 7.75 -8.70
N ALA A 332 -5.46 8.75 -8.45
CA ALA A 332 -5.54 10.05 -9.12
C ALA A 332 -5.32 9.93 -10.63
N SER A 333 -4.28 9.21 -11.07
CA SER A 333 -3.99 8.98 -12.49
C SER A 333 -5.14 8.28 -13.20
N GLN A 334 -5.72 7.23 -12.61
CA GLN A 334 -6.88 6.54 -13.19
C GLN A 334 -8.08 7.48 -13.41
N ILE A 335 -8.34 8.38 -12.45
CA ILE A 335 -9.44 9.36 -12.57
C ILE A 335 -9.12 10.39 -13.67
N ILE A 336 -7.88 10.88 -13.73
CA ILE A 336 -7.42 11.84 -14.74
C ILE A 336 -7.49 11.21 -16.13
N ASP A 337 -6.98 9.98 -16.30
CA ASP A 337 -6.98 9.25 -17.56
C ASP A 337 -8.40 8.99 -18.06
N SER A 338 -9.33 8.63 -17.16
CA SER A 338 -10.75 8.50 -17.50
C SER A 338 -11.36 9.84 -17.97
N GLN A 339 -11.00 10.96 -17.34
CA GLN A 339 -11.47 12.28 -17.75
C GLN A 339 -10.87 12.74 -19.09
N ARG A 340 -9.59 12.45 -19.32
CA ARG A 340 -8.90 12.73 -20.59
C ARG A 340 -9.51 11.89 -21.71
N GLY A 341 -9.67 10.58 -21.50
CA GLY A 341 -10.32 9.68 -22.46
C GLY A 341 -11.74 10.14 -22.84
N LYS A 342 -12.55 10.60 -21.87
CA LYS A 342 -13.87 11.20 -22.17
C LYS A 342 -13.80 12.47 -23.01
N GLN A 343 -12.80 13.33 -22.78
CA GLN A 343 -12.60 14.56 -23.56
C GLN A 343 -12.12 14.23 -24.97
N SER A 344 -11.12 13.38 -25.11
CA SER A 344 -10.63 12.94 -26.41
C SER A 344 -11.71 12.23 -27.21
N ASN A 345 -12.57 11.43 -26.58
CA ASN A 345 -13.71 10.83 -27.26
C ASN A 345 -14.70 11.86 -27.83
N LYS A 346 -14.87 13.03 -27.19
CA LYS A 346 -15.68 14.11 -27.77
C LYS A 346 -15.02 14.69 -29.01
N VAL A 347 -13.72 14.95 -28.96
CA VAL A 347 -12.91 15.42 -30.10
C VAL A 347 -13.01 14.42 -31.26
N ILE A 348 -12.73 13.14 -31.00
CA ILE A 348 -12.84 12.07 -32.01
C ILE A 348 -14.24 11.99 -32.60
N ASN A 349 -15.28 12.05 -31.76
CA ASN A 349 -16.67 12.01 -32.22
C ASN A 349 -17.05 13.19 -33.10
N GLN A 350 -16.45 14.36 -32.90
CA GLN A 350 -16.65 15.53 -33.77
C GLN A 350 -15.92 15.31 -35.11
N TYR A 351 -14.62 15.03 -35.04
CA TYR A 351 -13.77 14.93 -36.23
C TYR A 351 -14.10 13.72 -37.13
N GLN A 352 -14.61 12.61 -36.58
CA GLN A 352 -15.07 11.47 -37.40
C GLN A 352 -16.19 11.88 -38.37
N TRP A 353 -17.12 12.73 -37.94
CA TRP A 353 -18.26 13.16 -38.77
C TRP A 353 -17.92 14.35 -39.64
N VAL A 354 -17.07 15.28 -39.17
CA VAL A 354 -16.54 16.37 -40.01
C VAL A 354 -15.78 15.81 -41.21
N THR A 355 -14.88 14.85 -40.97
CA THR A 355 -14.08 14.22 -42.04
C THR A 355 -14.96 13.47 -43.04
N ALA A 356 -15.99 12.75 -42.56
CA ALA A 356 -16.96 12.11 -43.45
C ALA A 356 -17.74 13.13 -44.31
N GLY A 357 -18.13 14.28 -43.73
CA GLY A 357 -18.78 15.36 -44.48
C GLY A 357 -17.90 15.93 -45.59
N VAL A 358 -16.60 16.12 -45.34
CA VAL A 358 -15.64 16.57 -46.36
C VAL A 358 -15.58 15.58 -47.53
N VAL A 359 -15.52 14.27 -47.24
CA VAL A 359 -15.47 13.22 -48.26
C VAL A 359 -16.77 13.10 -49.07
N LEU A 360 -17.93 13.39 -48.47
CA LEU A 360 -19.20 13.44 -49.20
C LEU A 360 -19.22 14.54 -50.27
N VAL A 361 -18.66 15.71 -49.95
CA VAL A 361 -18.62 16.87 -50.85
C VAL A 361 -17.54 16.70 -51.92
N ASN A 362 -16.35 16.30 -51.50
CA ASN A 362 -15.21 16.04 -52.37
C ASN A 362 -14.64 14.65 -52.08
N PRO A 363 -15.01 13.63 -52.87
CA PRO A 363 -14.52 12.27 -52.68
C PRO A 363 -13.01 12.21 -52.85
N LEU A 364 -12.29 12.26 -51.73
CA LEU A 364 -10.86 12.02 -51.71
C LEU A 364 -10.62 10.51 -51.60
N PRO A 365 -9.58 9.97 -52.26
CA PRO A 365 -9.13 8.62 -51.98
C PRO A 365 -8.89 8.49 -50.48
N PHE A 366 -9.40 7.42 -49.87
CA PHE A 366 -9.26 7.22 -48.42
C PHE A 366 -7.79 7.18 -47.96
N PHE A 367 -6.86 6.92 -48.89
CA PHE A 367 -5.41 6.95 -48.70
C PHE A 367 -4.86 8.35 -48.42
N ASP A 368 -5.45 9.40 -49.00
CA ASP A 368 -4.98 10.79 -48.86
C ASP A 368 -5.63 11.51 -47.67
N MET A 369 -6.67 10.92 -47.09
CA MET A 369 -7.47 11.57 -46.07
C MET A 369 -6.71 11.91 -44.78
N LEU A 370 -5.78 11.05 -44.34
CA LEU A 370 -4.99 11.30 -43.12
C LEU A 370 -3.82 12.26 -43.36
N ALA A 371 -3.30 12.30 -44.58
CA ALA A 371 -2.14 13.08 -44.99
C ALA A 371 -2.49 14.53 -45.38
N THR A 372 -3.66 14.70 -46.00
CA THR A 372 -4.00 15.89 -46.79
C THR A 372 -5.16 16.68 -46.19
N ALA A 373 -5.95 16.08 -45.28
CA ALA A 373 -7.00 16.80 -44.57
C ALA A 373 -6.45 17.46 -43.30
N ALA A 374 -6.33 18.79 -43.31
CA ALA A 374 -5.98 19.59 -42.13
C ALA A 374 -6.85 19.25 -40.89
N VAL A 375 -8.10 18.85 -41.14
CA VAL A 375 -9.09 18.38 -40.15
C VAL A 375 -8.54 17.23 -39.28
N ASN A 376 -7.86 16.23 -39.86
CA ASN A 376 -7.31 15.10 -39.10
C ASN A 376 -6.06 15.49 -38.31
N THR A 377 -5.24 16.39 -38.85
CA THR A 377 -4.08 16.95 -38.11
C THR A 377 -4.55 17.72 -36.88
N GLN A 378 -5.60 18.53 -37.03
CA GLN A 378 -6.17 19.29 -35.93
C GLN A 378 -6.75 18.38 -34.83
N MET A 379 -7.42 17.28 -35.21
CA MET A 379 -7.86 16.26 -34.24
C MET A 379 -6.69 15.76 -33.38
N ILE A 380 -5.54 15.46 -33.99
CA ILE A 380 -4.36 14.95 -33.29
C ILE A 380 -3.80 16.00 -32.33
N VAL A 381 -3.70 17.25 -32.79
CA VAL A 381 -3.23 18.37 -31.96
C VAL A 381 -4.17 18.59 -30.76
N GLU A 382 -5.48 18.60 -30.98
CA GLU A 382 -6.47 18.75 -29.91
C GLU A 382 -6.44 17.57 -28.92
N ILE A 383 -6.32 16.33 -29.39
CA ILE A 383 -6.11 15.18 -28.50
C ILE A 383 -4.81 15.38 -27.71
N GLY A 384 -3.71 15.79 -28.35
CA GLY A 384 -2.45 16.07 -27.67
C GLY A 384 -2.59 17.13 -26.57
N GLN A 385 -3.35 18.20 -26.82
CA GLN A 385 -3.65 19.23 -25.83
C GLN A 385 -4.42 18.68 -24.61
N VAL A 386 -5.34 17.73 -24.80
CA VAL A 386 -6.04 17.04 -23.68
C VAL A 386 -5.06 16.31 -22.76
N TYR A 387 -3.95 15.82 -23.32
CA TYR A 387 -2.85 15.18 -22.59
C TYR A 387 -1.70 16.13 -22.25
N GLU A 388 -1.91 17.45 -22.36
CA GLU A 388 -0.91 18.49 -22.08
C GLU A 388 0.37 18.37 -22.95
N CYS A 389 0.27 17.73 -24.10
CA CYS A 389 1.32 17.64 -25.11
C CYS A 389 1.22 18.86 -26.04
N LYS A 390 2.25 19.69 -26.07
CA LYS A 390 2.36 20.80 -27.03
C LYS A 390 2.85 20.21 -28.36
N LEU A 391 1.96 20.17 -29.35
CA LEU A 391 2.28 19.75 -30.71
C LEU A 391 2.10 20.94 -31.65
N SER A 392 3.04 21.11 -32.56
CA SER A 392 2.88 21.94 -33.75
C SER A 392 1.99 21.25 -34.77
N SER A 393 1.47 22.03 -35.73
CA SER A 393 0.68 21.46 -36.84
C SER A 393 1.51 20.50 -37.68
N ASP A 394 2.80 20.80 -37.89
CA ASP A 394 3.71 19.97 -38.68
C ASP A 394 3.97 18.61 -38.02
N GLU A 395 4.25 18.58 -36.71
CA GLU A 395 4.37 17.33 -35.95
C GLU A 395 3.07 16.51 -35.99
N GLY A 396 1.92 17.17 -35.88
CA GLY A 396 0.61 16.52 -36.02
C GLY A 396 0.44 15.85 -37.38
N LYS A 397 0.91 16.50 -38.46
CA LYS A 397 0.84 15.98 -39.83
C LYS A 397 1.76 14.77 -40.01
N GLU A 398 2.98 14.80 -39.48
CA GLU A 398 3.91 13.67 -39.52
C GLU A 398 3.35 12.44 -38.79
N LEU A 399 2.76 12.65 -37.62
CA LEU A 399 2.08 11.60 -36.87
C LEU A 399 0.91 11.02 -37.67
N ALA A 400 0.08 11.87 -38.27
CA ALA A 400 -1.04 11.45 -39.12
C ALA A 400 -0.57 10.58 -40.30
N LEU A 401 0.51 10.98 -40.97
CA LEU A 401 1.12 10.26 -42.08
C LEU A 401 1.61 8.88 -41.66
N SER A 402 2.32 8.78 -40.53
CA SER A 402 2.82 7.51 -40.00
C SER A 402 1.69 6.54 -39.68
N LEU A 403 0.62 7.03 -39.05
CA LEU A 403 -0.54 6.21 -38.71
C LEU A 403 -1.32 5.79 -39.97
N GLY A 404 -1.49 6.69 -40.93
CA GLY A 404 -2.13 6.39 -42.21
C GLY A 404 -1.41 5.29 -42.99
N LYS A 405 -0.08 5.39 -43.12
CA LYS A 405 0.76 4.33 -43.73
C LYS A 405 0.57 2.99 -43.02
N THR A 406 0.45 3.01 -41.70
CA THR A 406 0.24 1.80 -40.88
C THR A 406 -1.13 1.17 -41.12
N LEU A 407 -2.21 1.97 -41.10
CA LEU A 407 -3.57 1.49 -41.38
C LEU A 407 -3.67 0.81 -42.74
N ILE A 408 -2.98 1.36 -43.74
CA ILE A 408 -2.89 0.81 -45.09
C ILE A 408 -2.09 -0.50 -45.07
N GLY A 409 -0.88 -0.48 -44.51
CA GLY A 409 0.02 -1.64 -44.48
C GLY A 409 -0.56 -2.85 -43.76
N LEU A 410 -1.44 -2.64 -42.79
CA LEU A 410 -2.12 -3.71 -42.04
C LEU A 410 -3.45 -4.16 -42.67
N GLN A 411 -3.80 -3.65 -43.85
CA GLN A 411 -5.07 -3.93 -44.53
C GLN A 411 -6.33 -3.62 -43.70
N ILE A 412 -6.21 -2.76 -42.69
CA ILE A 412 -7.33 -2.35 -41.83
C ILE A 412 -8.38 -1.60 -42.64
N THR A 413 -7.95 -0.88 -43.68
CA THR A 413 -8.83 -0.19 -44.62
C THR A 413 -9.76 -1.17 -45.35
N LYS A 414 -9.23 -2.29 -45.86
CA LYS A 414 -10.03 -3.34 -46.52
C LYS A 414 -11.00 -3.99 -45.53
N GLY A 415 -10.51 -4.35 -44.34
CA GLY A 415 -11.35 -4.95 -43.30
C GLY A 415 -12.50 -4.02 -42.86
N ALA A 416 -12.26 -2.70 -42.78
CA ALA A 416 -13.31 -1.73 -42.46
C ALA A 416 -14.41 -1.69 -43.54
N VAL A 417 -14.03 -1.67 -44.82
CA VAL A 417 -14.98 -1.69 -45.95
C VAL A 417 -15.80 -2.97 -45.94
N GLU A 418 -15.18 -4.13 -45.71
CA GLU A 418 -15.89 -5.41 -45.68
C GLU A 418 -16.91 -5.49 -44.53
N VAL A 419 -16.52 -5.02 -43.34
CA VAL A 419 -17.39 -5.01 -42.16
C VAL A 419 -18.56 -4.05 -42.37
N LEU A 420 -18.29 -2.81 -42.78
CA LEU A 420 -19.33 -1.79 -42.92
C LEU A 420 -20.20 -2.01 -44.16
N GLY A 421 -19.62 -2.51 -45.25
CA GLY A 421 -20.33 -2.78 -46.51
C GLY A 421 -21.47 -3.78 -46.31
N LYS A 422 -21.22 -4.88 -45.59
CA LYS A 422 -22.25 -5.88 -45.25
C LYS A 422 -23.41 -5.28 -44.46
N ILE A 423 -23.11 -4.36 -43.53
CA ILE A 423 -24.13 -3.77 -42.64
C ILE A 423 -24.93 -2.68 -43.38
N LEU A 424 -24.26 -1.84 -44.16
CA LEU A 424 -24.88 -0.68 -44.82
C LEU A 424 -25.72 -1.06 -46.04
N GLN A 425 -25.36 -2.12 -46.78
CA GLN A 425 -26.11 -2.57 -47.96
C GLN A 425 -27.56 -2.98 -47.64
N LEU A 426 -27.87 -3.31 -46.39
CA LEU A 426 -29.21 -3.72 -45.97
C LEU A 426 -30.21 -2.56 -45.91
N ASN A 427 -29.75 -1.30 -45.84
CA ASN A 427 -30.59 -0.16 -45.47
C ASN A 427 -30.54 1.01 -46.48
N ILE A 428 -29.83 0.90 -47.60
CA ILE A 428 -29.53 2.02 -48.51
C ILE A 428 -29.74 1.61 -49.97
N SER A 429 -30.29 2.53 -50.79
CA SER A 429 -30.46 2.31 -52.24
C SER A 429 -29.13 2.18 -52.96
N SER A 430 -29.09 1.35 -54.02
CA SER A 430 -27.89 1.04 -54.83
C SER A 430 -27.13 2.27 -55.34
N PHE A 431 -27.83 3.36 -55.66
CA PHE A 431 -27.25 4.62 -56.15
C PHE A 431 -26.44 5.40 -55.10
N LEU A 432 -26.82 5.30 -53.81
CA LEU A 432 -26.16 6.02 -52.72
C LEU A 432 -24.99 5.25 -52.10
N VAL A 433 -24.87 3.95 -52.39
CA VAL A 433 -23.96 3.02 -51.69
C VAL A 433 -22.51 3.47 -51.78
N GLY A 434 -22.03 3.93 -52.94
CA GLY A 434 -20.62 4.26 -53.12
C GLY A 434 -20.12 5.39 -52.21
N LYS A 435 -20.75 6.56 -52.30
CA LYS A 435 -20.34 7.75 -51.52
C LYS A 435 -20.61 7.59 -50.03
N VAL A 436 -21.73 6.97 -49.68
CA VAL A 436 -22.07 6.73 -48.27
C VAL A 436 -21.11 5.72 -47.64
N LEU A 437 -20.85 4.60 -48.30
CA LEU A 437 -19.92 3.58 -47.79
C LEU A 437 -18.53 4.15 -47.60
N GLN A 438 -18.03 4.94 -48.56
CA GLN A 438 -16.73 5.61 -48.43
C GLN A 438 -16.71 6.55 -47.21
N SER A 439 -17.73 7.39 -47.05
CA SER A 439 -17.80 8.39 -45.97
C SER A 439 -17.93 7.75 -44.58
N VAL A 440 -18.73 6.70 -44.46
CA VAL A 440 -18.87 5.94 -43.20
C VAL A 440 -17.61 5.17 -42.87
N THR A 441 -16.95 4.57 -43.87
CA THR A 441 -15.65 3.90 -43.69
C THR A 441 -14.58 4.88 -43.23
N VAL A 442 -14.55 6.07 -43.82
CA VAL A 442 -13.68 7.18 -43.43
C VAL A 442 -13.90 7.59 -41.98
N ALA A 443 -15.16 7.83 -41.56
CA ALA A 443 -15.47 8.15 -40.17
C ALA A 443 -14.96 7.06 -39.22
N TYR A 444 -15.14 5.78 -39.59
CA TYR A 444 -14.70 4.64 -38.79
C TYR A 444 -13.17 4.58 -38.68
N LEU A 445 -12.45 4.79 -39.78
CA LEU A 445 -10.98 4.85 -39.77
C LEU A 445 -10.45 6.05 -38.99
N THR A 446 -11.07 7.23 -39.12
CA THR A 446 -10.73 8.41 -38.30
C THR A 446 -10.91 8.14 -36.82
N ARG A 447 -11.96 7.38 -36.46
CA ARG A 447 -12.16 6.95 -35.07
C ARG A 447 -11.05 6.04 -34.57
N ILE A 448 -10.69 5.01 -35.34
CA ILE A 448 -9.59 4.10 -34.99
C ILE A 448 -8.29 4.89 -34.84
N ALA A 449 -8.04 5.84 -35.75
CA ALA A 449 -6.87 6.70 -35.69
C ALA A 449 -6.85 7.53 -34.40
N GLY A 450 -7.98 8.17 -34.08
CA GLY A 450 -8.15 8.93 -32.84
C GLY A 450 -7.92 8.09 -31.57
N GLN A 451 -8.48 6.88 -31.50
CA GLN A 451 -8.26 5.97 -30.36
C GLN A 451 -6.79 5.54 -30.24
N SER A 452 -6.13 5.31 -31.37
CA SER A 452 -4.70 4.98 -31.40
C SER A 452 -3.85 6.14 -30.87
N PHE A 453 -4.19 7.39 -31.20
CA PHE A 453 -3.51 8.56 -30.65
C PHE A 453 -3.82 8.82 -29.19
N VAL A 454 -5.05 8.55 -28.74
CA VAL A 454 -5.38 8.57 -27.30
C VAL A 454 -4.45 7.66 -26.52
N GLU A 455 -4.18 6.46 -27.04
CA GLU A 455 -3.23 5.53 -26.42
C GLU A 455 -1.77 6.01 -26.52
N TYR A 456 -1.36 6.56 -27.66
CA TYR A 456 -0.02 7.14 -27.84
C TYR A 456 0.26 8.25 -26.82
N PHE A 457 -0.68 9.19 -26.65
CA PHE A 457 -0.53 10.30 -25.70
C PHE A 457 -0.71 9.88 -24.25
N SER A 458 -1.57 8.89 -23.94
CA SER A 458 -1.66 8.35 -22.58
C SER A 458 -0.39 7.61 -22.14
N ASN A 459 0.39 7.12 -23.10
CA ASN A 459 1.67 6.44 -22.88
C ASN A 459 2.88 7.39 -23.05
N ASN A 460 2.72 8.70 -22.77
CA ASN A 460 3.79 9.70 -22.88
C ASN A 460 4.44 9.76 -24.27
N GLN A 461 3.61 9.84 -25.32
CA GLN A 461 4.07 9.94 -26.72
C GLN A 461 4.87 8.70 -27.15
N SER A 462 4.47 7.52 -26.66
CA SER A 462 5.07 6.24 -27.01
C SER A 462 4.00 5.25 -27.46
N TRP A 463 4.28 4.52 -28.54
CA TRP A 463 3.45 3.40 -29.00
C TRP A 463 3.65 2.13 -28.14
N GLY A 464 4.56 2.16 -27.17
CA GLY A 464 4.94 0.98 -26.38
C GLY A 464 5.78 -0.02 -27.18
N LYS A 465 6.05 -1.18 -26.57
CA LYS A 465 6.94 -2.22 -27.13
C LYS A 465 6.44 -2.80 -28.46
N GLY A 466 5.13 -2.86 -28.64
CA GLY A 466 4.46 -3.33 -29.86
C GLY A 466 4.54 -2.39 -31.06
N GLY A 467 4.93 -1.14 -30.82
CA GLY A 467 4.91 -0.10 -31.82
C GLY A 467 3.50 0.24 -32.34
N ILE A 468 3.47 1.10 -33.34
CA ILE A 468 2.23 1.63 -33.93
C ILE A 468 1.34 0.52 -34.51
N LYS A 469 1.93 -0.54 -35.07
CA LYS A 469 1.19 -1.63 -35.71
C LYS A 469 0.27 -2.38 -34.73
N GLU A 470 0.81 -2.75 -33.57
CA GLU A 470 0.05 -3.49 -32.56
C GLU A 470 -1.10 -2.63 -31.98
N VAL A 471 -0.81 -1.36 -31.69
CA VAL A 471 -1.80 -0.40 -31.17
C VAL A 471 -2.98 -0.23 -32.12
N VAL A 472 -2.70 -0.04 -33.41
CA VAL A 472 -3.73 0.15 -34.43
C VAL A 472 -4.56 -1.11 -34.62
N GLN A 473 -3.93 -2.29 -34.70
CA GLN A 473 -4.64 -3.57 -34.81
C GLN A 473 -5.56 -3.81 -33.62
N ARG A 474 -5.07 -3.59 -32.40
CA ARG A 474 -5.88 -3.77 -31.19
C ARG A 474 -7.07 -2.82 -31.19
N ASN A 475 -6.87 -1.55 -31.50
CA ASN A 475 -7.97 -0.57 -31.58
C ASN A 475 -8.99 -0.94 -32.67
N PHE A 476 -8.54 -1.46 -33.82
CA PHE A 476 -9.44 -1.98 -34.85
C PHE A 476 -10.29 -3.17 -34.35
N GLN A 477 -9.67 -4.15 -33.67
CA GLN A 477 -10.39 -5.31 -33.13
C GLN A 477 -11.40 -4.92 -32.04
N LEU A 478 -11.04 -3.99 -31.15
CA LEU A 478 -11.95 -3.48 -30.12
C LEU A 478 -13.18 -2.78 -30.72
N ASN A 479 -13.00 -2.03 -31.82
CA ASN A 479 -14.10 -1.37 -32.52
C ASN A 479 -14.85 -2.29 -33.50
N LYS A 480 -14.41 -3.55 -33.68
CA LYS A 480 -15.14 -4.55 -34.47
C LYS A 480 -16.23 -5.27 -33.65
N GLN A 481 -16.32 -5.05 -32.34
CA GLN A 481 -17.34 -5.68 -31.50
C GLN A 481 -18.76 -5.26 -31.91
N ASP A 482 -19.69 -6.22 -31.96
CA ASP A 482 -21.04 -6.05 -32.50
C ASP A 482 -21.80 -4.86 -31.91
N MET A 483 -21.72 -4.68 -30.59
CA MET A 483 -22.40 -3.58 -29.91
C MET A 483 -21.86 -2.20 -30.32
N PHE A 484 -20.54 -2.09 -30.54
CA PHE A 484 -19.94 -0.86 -31.03
C PHE A 484 -20.36 -0.57 -32.47
N LEU A 485 -20.23 -1.56 -33.36
CA LEU A 485 -20.57 -1.42 -34.78
C LEU A 485 -22.03 -1.04 -34.97
N LYS A 486 -22.94 -1.63 -34.20
CA LYS A 486 -24.36 -1.28 -34.22
C LYS A 486 -24.58 0.21 -33.91
N ASN A 487 -24.07 0.69 -32.78
CA ASN A 487 -24.22 2.10 -32.38
C ASN A 487 -23.56 3.05 -33.40
N PHE A 488 -22.41 2.66 -33.95
CA PHE A 488 -21.71 3.46 -34.95
C PHE A 488 -22.50 3.59 -36.26
N VAL A 489 -23.11 2.50 -36.72
CA VAL A 489 -23.94 2.50 -37.93
C VAL A 489 -25.25 3.26 -37.70
N GLU A 490 -25.86 3.16 -36.52
CA GLU A 490 -27.02 3.98 -36.15
C GLU A 490 -26.69 5.49 -36.23
N ASP A 491 -25.54 5.90 -35.65
CA ASP A 491 -25.06 7.29 -35.78
C ASP A 491 -24.81 7.68 -37.24
N ALA A 492 -24.24 6.78 -38.04
CA ALA A 492 -24.00 7.00 -39.46
C ALA A 492 -25.31 7.20 -40.25
N ILE A 493 -26.34 6.41 -39.94
CA ILE A 493 -27.66 6.56 -40.54
C ILE A 493 -28.22 7.95 -40.24
N LEU A 494 -28.18 8.37 -38.98
CA LEU A 494 -28.72 9.66 -38.56
C LEU A 494 -27.95 10.85 -39.15
N LYS A 495 -26.63 10.79 -39.20
CA LYS A 495 -25.78 11.95 -39.54
C LYS A 495 -25.42 12.05 -41.02
N ILE A 496 -25.42 10.94 -41.75
CA ILE A 496 -25.03 10.91 -43.17
C ILE A 496 -26.22 10.47 -44.04
N ILE A 497 -26.85 9.35 -43.71
CA ILE A 497 -27.79 8.68 -44.64
C ILE A 497 -29.12 9.43 -44.72
N ASN A 498 -29.72 9.77 -43.57
CA ASN A 498 -30.99 10.48 -43.53
C ASN A 498 -30.92 11.86 -44.23
N PRO A 499 -29.94 12.73 -43.94
CA PRO A 499 -29.80 14.01 -44.66
C PRO A 499 -29.67 13.86 -46.18
N LEU A 500 -28.93 12.85 -46.65
CA LEU A 500 -28.79 12.58 -48.09
C LEU A 500 -30.09 12.08 -48.72
N ARG A 501 -30.83 11.20 -48.01
CA ARG A 501 -32.13 10.68 -48.47
C ARG A 501 -33.17 11.79 -48.57
N ASP A 502 -33.22 12.68 -47.60
CA ASP A 502 -34.17 13.79 -47.57
C ASP A 502 -33.84 14.85 -48.63
N ASN A 503 -32.56 15.15 -48.83
CA ASN A 503 -32.12 16.01 -49.93
C ASN A 503 -32.53 15.44 -51.29
N LEU A 504 -32.33 14.14 -51.55
CA LEU A 504 -32.72 13.50 -52.81
C LEU A 504 -34.22 13.58 -53.07
N LYS A 505 -35.05 13.27 -52.06
CA LYS A 505 -36.52 13.42 -52.15
C LYS A 505 -36.93 14.86 -52.45
N SER A 506 -36.24 15.85 -51.88
CA SER A 506 -36.53 17.27 -52.13
C SER A 506 -36.14 17.72 -53.54
N THR A 507 -35.05 17.19 -54.12
CA THR A 507 -34.64 17.44 -55.50
C THR A 507 -35.56 16.76 -56.52
N ASP A 508 -36.03 15.55 -56.25
CA ASP A 508 -36.98 14.86 -57.14
C ASP A 508 -38.33 15.58 -57.14
N LYS A 509 -38.80 16.05 -55.98
CA LYS A 509 -40.03 16.85 -55.88
C LYS A 509 -39.92 18.20 -56.64
N LYS A 510 -38.77 18.87 -56.57
CA LYS A 510 -38.52 20.11 -57.35
C LYS A 510 -38.34 19.90 -58.85
N LYS A 511 -38.02 18.69 -59.31
CA LYS A 511 -38.00 18.34 -60.74
C LYS A 511 -39.42 18.08 -61.25
N LEU A 512 -40.23 17.34 -60.49
CA LEU A 512 -41.64 17.11 -60.81
C LEU A 512 -42.45 18.42 -60.90
N ASP A 513 -42.22 19.38 -59.98
CA ASP A 513 -42.89 20.69 -60.03
C ASP A 513 -42.42 21.60 -61.20
N LYS A 514 -41.29 21.28 -61.87
CA LYS A 514 -40.75 22.05 -63.01
C LYS A 514 -41.19 21.52 -64.37
N ASP A 515 -41.66 20.28 -64.44
CA ASP A 515 -42.12 19.64 -65.67
C ASP A 515 -43.65 19.81 -65.87
N GLU A 516 -44.33 20.55 -64.99
CA GLU A 516 -45.78 20.87 -65.05
C GLU A 516 -46.10 22.30 -65.59
N TRP A 517 -45.17 22.99 -66.27
CA TRP A 517 -45.40 24.31 -66.89
C TRP A 517 -45.06 24.35 -68.38
#